data_AF-A0A9P7C9H2-F1
#
_entry.id   AF-A0A9P7C9H2-F1
#
_cell.length_a   1.000
_cell.length_b   1.000
_cell.length_c   1.000
_cell.angle_alpha   90.00
_cell.angle_beta   90.00
_cell.angle_gamma   90.00
#
_symmetry.space_group_name_H-M   'P 1'
#
loop_
_entity.id
_entity.type
_entity.pdbx_description
1 polymer ?
#
loop_
_entity_poly.entity_id
_entity_poly.type
_entity_poly.pdbx_seq_one_letter_code
_entity_poly.pdbx_strand_id
1 'polypeptide(L)'
;MYLNRQQNRVRKEETAARFFQPPSTNQGFQYLYVSTKARVPFGKLCSYLRNIGANNARVLDIHYPDRNVAALLIHNDYVAEFKQLLEAKRVHFANNFDPWNAATLKDPQRSEDVFDMDKDILDNFSEDTTTNAANPNNILH
;
A
#
# COMPACT_ATOMS: atom_id res chain seq x y z
N MET A 1 -34.54 22.92 -7.11
CA MET A 1 -33.67 22.67 -8.30
C MET A 1 -32.44 23.58 -8.41
N TYR A 2 -32.48 24.83 -7.93
CA TYR A 2 -31.37 25.79 -8.11
C TYR A 2 -30.09 25.48 -7.31
N LEU A 3 -30.20 25.01 -6.06
CA LEU A 3 -29.04 24.73 -5.20
C LEU A 3 -28.08 23.68 -5.79
N ASN A 4 -28.62 22.57 -6.32
CA ASN A 4 -27.81 21.49 -6.91
C ASN A 4 -27.05 21.93 -8.17
N ARG A 5 -27.58 22.88 -8.96
CA ARG A 5 -26.87 23.41 -10.13
C ARG A 5 -25.66 24.25 -9.70
N GLN A 6 -25.82 25.06 -8.65
CA GLN A 6 -24.72 25.90 -8.15
C GLN A 6 -23.58 25.05 -7.57
N GLN A 7 -23.90 24.06 -6.73
CA GLN A 7 -22.90 23.14 -6.18
C GLN A 7 -22.16 22.34 -7.26
N ASN A 8 -22.86 21.87 -8.30
CA ASN A 8 -22.24 21.18 -9.42
C ASN A 8 -21.35 22.11 -10.25
N ARG A 9 -21.69 23.40 -10.35
CA ARG A 9 -20.87 24.38 -11.07
C ARG A 9 -19.57 24.65 -10.31
N VAL A 10 -19.64 24.90 -9.00
CA VAL A 10 -18.47 25.10 -8.13
C VAL A 10 -17.50 23.90 -8.20
N ARG A 11 -18.01 22.67 -8.09
CA ARG A 11 -17.15 21.46 -8.20
C ARG A 11 -16.46 21.34 -9.56
N LYS A 12 -17.14 21.72 -10.64
CA LYS A 12 -16.56 21.72 -12.00
C LYS A 12 -15.49 22.80 -12.14
N GLU A 13 -15.75 24.00 -11.61
CA GLU A 13 -14.79 25.11 -11.57
C GLU A 13 -13.54 24.72 -10.77
N GLU A 14 -13.69 24.14 -9.58
CA GLU A 14 -12.58 23.64 -8.77
C GLU A 14 -11.79 22.54 -9.49
N THR A 15 -12.47 21.61 -10.15
CA THR A 15 -11.81 20.54 -10.93
C THR A 15 -11.01 21.12 -12.09
N ALA A 16 -11.57 22.10 -12.81
CA ALA A 16 -10.89 22.77 -13.91
C ALA A 16 -9.70 23.61 -13.41
N ALA A 17 -9.86 24.34 -12.30
CA ALA A 17 -8.78 25.13 -11.71
C ALA A 17 -7.58 24.25 -11.33
N ARG A 18 -7.82 23.06 -10.76
CA ARG A 18 -6.75 22.10 -10.42
C ARG A 18 -5.96 21.63 -11.64
N PHE A 19 -6.56 21.57 -12.82
CA PHE A 19 -5.84 21.20 -14.05
C PHE A 19 -4.78 22.24 -14.43
N PHE A 20 -5.00 23.51 -14.10
CA PHE A 20 -4.07 24.61 -14.37
C PHE A 20 -3.08 24.86 -13.22
N GLN A 21 -3.18 24.13 -12.11
CA GLN A 21 -2.20 24.23 -11.04
C GLN A 21 -0.90 23.54 -11.46
N PRO A 22 0.27 24.03 -10.98
CA PRO A 22 1.52 23.35 -11.23
C PRO A 22 1.47 21.92 -10.69
N PRO A 23 2.16 20.97 -11.35
CA PRO A 23 2.24 19.59 -10.87
C PRO A 23 2.80 19.56 -9.46
N SER A 24 2.26 18.68 -8.61
CA SER A 24 2.78 18.55 -7.26
C SER A 24 4.20 18.00 -7.27
N THR A 25 4.96 18.30 -6.22
CA THR A 25 6.31 17.79 -6.04
C THR A 25 6.33 16.26 -5.88
N ASN A 26 5.20 15.65 -5.49
CA ASN A 26 5.06 14.22 -5.28
C ASN A 26 4.09 13.61 -6.30
N GLN A 27 4.49 13.59 -7.58
CA GLN A 27 3.73 13.00 -8.69
C GLN A 27 3.62 11.46 -8.67
N GLY A 28 3.80 10.85 -7.51
CA GLY A 28 3.71 9.41 -7.34
C GLY A 28 2.27 8.92 -7.21
N PHE A 29 2.17 7.60 -7.25
CA PHE A 29 0.96 6.87 -6.92
C PHE A 29 1.25 5.91 -5.78
N GLN A 30 0.24 5.66 -4.95
CA GLN A 30 0.33 4.68 -3.89
C GLN A 30 -0.88 3.76 -3.90
N TYR A 31 -0.65 2.52 -3.49
CA TYR A 31 -1.74 1.62 -3.19
C TYR A 31 -2.33 1.93 -1.82
N LEU A 32 -3.65 1.98 -1.75
CA LEU A 32 -4.39 2.05 -0.50
C LEU A 32 -5.27 0.81 -0.38
N TYR A 33 -5.07 0.08 0.71
CA TYR A 33 -5.78 -1.16 0.97
C TYR A 33 -7.04 -0.88 1.80
N VAL A 34 -8.19 -1.19 1.22
CA VAL A 34 -9.50 -1.00 1.83
C VAL A 34 -10.10 -2.37 2.12
N SER A 35 -10.54 -2.57 3.36
CA SER A 35 -11.25 -3.80 3.73
C SER A 35 -12.61 -3.87 3.02
N THR A 36 -12.89 -5.00 2.40
CA THR A 36 -14.18 -5.29 1.75
C THR A 36 -14.78 -6.55 2.39
N LYS A 37 -16.11 -6.59 2.51
CA LYS A 37 -16.81 -7.77 3.06
C LYS A 37 -16.70 -8.98 2.13
N ALA A 38 -16.64 -8.72 0.84
CA ALA A 38 -16.49 -9.70 -0.22
C ALA A 38 -15.92 -8.99 -1.46
N ARG A 39 -15.37 -9.78 -2.39
CA ARG A 39 -14.95 -9.27 -3.70
C ARG A 39 -16.16 -8.71 -4.45
N VAL A 40 -16.07 -7.44 -4.84
CA VAL A 40 -17.13 -6.75 -5.58
C VAL A 40 -16.70 -6.61 -7.05
N PRO A 41 -17.61 -6.81 -8.02
CA PRO A 41 -17.31 -6.49 -9.42
C PRO A 41 -16.84 -5.04 -9.57
N PHE A 42 -15.85 -4.80 -10.43
CA PHE A 42 -15.22 -3.48 -10.61
C PHE A 42 -16.24 -2.34 -10.74
N GLY A 43 -17.23 -2.48 -11.63
CA GLY A 43 -18.25 -1.43 -11.84
C GLY A 43 -19.09 -1.10 -10.59
N LYS A 44 -19.38 -2.11 -9.75
CA LYS A 44 -20.07 -1.89 -8.46
C LYS A 44 -19.16 -1.18 -7.46
N LEU A 45 -17.88 -1.54 -7.39
CA LEU A 45 -16.94 -0.85 -6.50
C LEU A 45 -16.76 0.61 -6.90
N CYS A 46 -16.61 0.90 -8.20
CA CYS A 46 -16.59 2.27 -8.71
C CYS A 46 -17.89 3.03 -8.38
N SER A 47 -19.04 2.35 -8.40
CA SER A 47 -20.31 2.95 -7.98
C SER A 47 -20.33 3.24 -6.48
N TYR A 48 -19.80 2.35 -5.64
CA TYR A 48 -19.68 2.58 -4.20
C TYR A 48 -18.75 3.74 -3.88
N LEU A 49 -17.58 3.81 -4.52
CA LEU A 49 -16.63 4.93 -4.40
C LEU A 49 -17.30 6.26 -4.78
N ARG A 50 -18.05 6.30 -5.89
CA ARG A 50 -18.80 7.48 -6.28
C ARG A 50 -19.87 7.87 -5.26
N ASN A 51 -20.60 6.89 -4.70
CA ASN A 51 -21.67 7.12 -3.74
C ASN A 51 -21.17 7.65 -2.39
N ILE A 52 -19.96 7.28 -1.97
CA ILE A 52 -19.32 7.87 -0.79
C ILE A 52 -18.73 9.27 -1.05
N GLY A 53 -18.72 9.71 -2.32
CA GLY A 53 -18.25 11.02 -2.74
C GLY A 53 -16.82 11.03 -3.28
N ALA A 54 -16.19 9.87 -3.47
CA ALA A 54 -14.86 9.79 -4.04
C ALA A 54 -14.88 10.11 -5.55
N ASN A 55 -13.83 10.80 -6.01
CA ASN A 55 -13.60 11.03 -7.43
C ASN A 55 -12.91 9.81 -8.07
N ASN A 56 -13.70 9.00 -8.78
CA ASN A 56 -13.18 7.82 -9.49
C ASN A 56 -12.11 8.15 -10.53
N ALA A 57 -12.08 9.36 -11.11
CA ALA A 57 -11.05 9.75 -12.08
C ALA A 57 -9.64 9.85 -11.46
N ARG A 58 -9.55 9.89 -10.13
CA ARG A 58 -8.30 9.91 -9.37
C ARG A 58 -7.86 8.54 -8.84
N VAL A 59 -8.67 7.52 -9.09
CA VAL A 59 -8.33 6.12 -8.82
C VAL A 59 -7.91 5.52 -10.16
N LEU A 60 -6.63 5.19 -10.31
CA LEU A 60 -6.09 4.71 -11.57
C LEU A 60 -6.40 3.24 -11.81
N ASP A 61 -6.31 2.43 -10.77
CA ASP A 61 -6.50 0.99 -10.86
C ASP A 61 -7.10 0.43 -9.57
N ILE A 62 -7.75 -0.73 -9.71
CA ILE A 62 -8.34 -1.48 -8.62
C ILE A 62 -7.92 -2.94 -8.75
N HIS A 63 -7.13 -3.40 -7.80
CA HIS A 63 -6.67 -4.78 -7.70
C HIS A 63 -7.25 -5.47 -6.45
N TYR A 64 -7.40 -6.80 -6.49
CA TYR A 64 -7.90 -7.60 -5.37
C TYR A 64 -6.85 -8.61 -4.93
N PRO A 65 -5.93 -8.23 -4.03
CA PRO A 65 -4.87 -9.13 -3.59
C PRO A 65 -5.37 -10.23 -2.63
N ASP A 66 -6.50 -10.03 -1.94
CA ASP A 66 -7.20 -11.08 -1.18
C ASP A 66 -8.73 -10.89 -1.30
N ARG A 67 -9.50 -11.90 -0.89
CA ARG A 67 -10.97 -11.98 -0.95
C ARG A 67 -11.70 -10.84 -0.23
N ASN A 68 -11.06 -10.23 0.75
CA ASN A 68 -11.61 -9.21 1.65
C ASN A 68 -10.80 -7.90 1.61
N VAL A 69 -9.94 -7.71 0.60
CA VAL A 69 -9.11 -6.51 0.46
C VAL A 69 -9.18 -6.02 -0.98
N ALA A 70 -9.51 -4.74 -1.15
CA ALA A 70 -9.37 -4.04 -2.41
C ALA A 70 -8.18 -3.08 -2.32
N ALA A 71 -7.23 -3.21 -3.24
CA ALA A 71 -6.12 -2.29 -3.41
C ALA A 71 -6.50 -1.23 -4.45
N LEU A 72 -6.49 0.04 -4.05
CA LEU A 72 -6.80 1.17 -4.91
C LEU A 72 -5.51 1.92 -5.24
N LEU A 73 -5.16 2.04 -6.51
CA LEU A 73 -4.02 2.86 -6.94
C LEU A 73 -4.46 4.32 -7.04
N ILE A 74 -3.90 5.18 -6.19
CA ILE A 74 -4.36 6.56 -6.01
C ILE A 74 -3.17 7.52 -6.15
N HIS A 75 -3.39 8.68 -6.79
CA HIS A 75 -2.40 9.76 -6.84
C HIS A 75 -2.11 10.34 -5.45
N ASN A 76 -0.85 10.57 -5.12
CA ASN A 76 -0.42 10.97 -3.77
C ASN A 76 -1.15 12.21 -3.25
N ASP A 77 -1.36 13.23 -4.09
CA ASP A 77 -2.12 14.44 -3.72
C ASP A 77 -3.57 14.16 -3.27
N TYR A 78 -4.18 13.08 -3.77
CA TYR A 78 -5.56 12.73 -3.44
C TYR A 78 -5.67 11.81 -2.22
N VAL A 79 -4.56 11.24 -1.76
CA VAL A 79 -4.57 10.26 -0.65
C VAL A 79 -5.12 10.87 0.62
N ALA A 80 -4.71 12.09 0.97
CA ALA A 80 -5.17 12.76 2.18
C ALA A 80 -6.67 13.03 2.14
N GLU A 81 -7.16 13.58 1.02
CA GLU A 81 -8.59 13.84 0.77
C GLU A 81 -9.40 12.52 0.84
N PHE A 82 -8.90 11.47 0.21
CA PHE A 82 -9.54 10.16 0.19
C PHE A 82 -9.58 9.50 1.58
N LYS A 83 -8.50 9.62 2.36
CA LYS A 83 -8.45 9.13 3.74
C LYS A 83 -9.48 9.83 4.63
N GLN A 84 -9.52 11.15 4.57
CA GLN A 84 -10.49 11.96 5.29
C GLN A 84 -11.93 11.59 4.90
N LEU A 85 -12.19 11.34 3.61
CA LEU A 85 -13.50 10.95 3.12
C LEU A 85 -13.95 9.59 3.68
N LEU A 86 -13.05 8.60 3.75
CA LEU A 86 -13.37 7.29 4.32
C LEU A 86 -13.54 7.34 5.84
N GLU A 87 -12.70 8.10 6.55
CA GLU A 87 -12.82 8.34 7.99
C GLU A 87 -14.16 9.01 8.34
N ALA A 88 -14.57 10.03 7.56
CA ALA A 88 -15.86 10.69 7.71
C ALA A 88 -17.05 9.73 7.55
N LYS A 89 -16.86 8.61 6.84
CA LYS A 89 -17.87 7.56 6.65
C LYS A 89 -17.69 6.35 7.57
N ARG A 90 -16.76 6.43 8.54
CA ARG A 90 -16.41 5.34 9.47
C ARG A 90 -16.00 4.05 8.76
N VAL A 91 -15.37 4.17 7.60
CA VAL A 91 -14.80 3.02 6.88
C VAL A 91 -13.40 2.77 7.41
N HIS A 92 -13.16 1.54 7.86
CA HIS A 92 -11.85 1.14 8.35
C HIS A 92 -10.92 0.76 7.20
N PHE A 93 -9.68 1.27 7.26
CA PHE A 93 -8.60 0.84 6.38
C PHE A 93 -8.04 -0.51 6.81
N ALA A 94 -7.55 -1.28 5.85
CA ALA A 94 -6.71 -2.43 6.14
C ALA A 94 -5.26 -1.94 6.39
N ASN A 95 -5.06 -1.17 7.46
CA ASN A 95 -3.78 -0.50 7.76
C ASN A 95 -2.59 -1.47 7.88
N ASN A 96 -2.87 -2.74 8.20
CA ASN A 96 -1.88 -3.76 8.44
C ASN A 96 -1.78 -4.77 7.28
N PHE A 97 -2.33 -4.45 6.11
CA PHE A 97 -2.21 -5.32 4.96
C PHE A 97 -0.83 -5.20 4.35
N ASP A 98 -0.04 -6.27 4.47
CA ASP A 98 1.24 -6.42 3.78
C ASP A 98 1.04 -7.25 2.49
N PRO A 99 1.23 -6.65 1.30
CA PRO A 99 1.12 -7.38 0.04
C PRO A 99 2.18 -8.48 -0.10
N TRP A 100 3.28 -8.42 0.64
CA TRP A 100 4.38 -9.39 0.56
C TRP A 100 4.23 -10.55 1.56
N ASN A 101 3.21 -10.52 2.42
CA ASN A 101 2.96 -11.59 3.36
C ASN A 101 2.67 -12.91 2.61
N ALA A 102 3.39 -13.97 2.98
CA ALA A 102 3.24 -15.31 2.40
C ALA A 102 1.79 -15.81 2.46
N ALA A 103 1.05 -15.50 3.52
CA ALA A 103 -0.36 -15.88 3.67
C ALA A 103 -1.29 -15.20 2.65
N THR A 104 -0.92 -14.03 2.15
CA THR A 104 -1.69 -13.26 1.15
C THR A 104 -1.50 -13.83 -0.24
N LEU A 105 -0.27 -14.25 -0.59
CA LEU A 105 0.06 -14.66 -1.96
C LEU A 105 -0.66 -15.93 -2.39
N LYS A 106 -0.99 -16.83 -1.44
CA LYS A 106 -1.71 -18.10 -1.68
C LYS A 106 -1.21 -18.87 -2.90
N ASP A 107 0.10 -18.80 -3.12
CA ASP A 107 0.75 -19.47 -4.23
C ASP A 107 0.80 -20.97 -3.92
N PRO A 108 0.16 -21.84 -4.73
CA PRO A 108 0.23 -23.28 -4.54
C PRO A 108 1.65 -23.83 -4.67
N GLN A 109 2.57 -23.13 -5.36
CA GLN A 109 3.99 -23.50 -5.40
C GLN A 109 4.75 -23.10 -4.14
N ARG A 110 4.14 -22.32 -3.23
CA ARG A 110 4.71 -21.97 -1.91
C ARG A 110 4.03 -22.69 -0.75
N SER A 111 3.18 -23.69 -0.99
CA SER A 111 2.38 -24.29 0.09
C SER A 111 3.14 -25.25 1.01
N GLU A 112 4.33 -25.73 0.67
CA GLU A 112 5.11 -26.61 1.55
C GLU A 112 6.63 -26.46 1.39
N ASP A 113 7.15 -25.28 1.02
CA ASP A 113 8.58 -25.03 1.15
C ASP A 113 8.77 -24.03 2.28
N VAL A 114 8.80 -24.56 3.51
CA VAL A 114 9.73 -24.02 4.50
C VAL A 114 11.03 -23.91 3.74
N PHE A 115 11.57 -22.69 3.61
CA PHE A 115 12.96 -22.57 3.24
C PHE A 115 13.72 -23.29 4.36
N ASP A 116 13.94 -24.60 4.20
CA ASP A 116 15.03 -25.32 4.79
C ASP A 116 16.26 -24.68 4.17
N MET A 117 16.58 -23.50 4.70
CA MET A 117 17.87 -22.90 4.54
C MET A 117 18.78 -23.93 5.20
N ASP A 118 19.39 -24.78 4.37
CA ASP A 118 20.29 -25.85 4.79
C ASP A 118 21.11 -25.33 5.96
N LYS A 119 20.90 -25.91 7.15
CA LYS A 119 21.65 -25.54 8.36
C LYS A 119 23.16 -25.59 8.11
N ASP A 120 23.57 -26.36 7.12
CA ASP A 120 24.92 -26.55 6.64
C ASP A 120 25.55 -25.27 6.04
N ILE A 121 24.75 -24.28 5.59
CA ILE A 121 25.29 -23.01 5.07
C ILE A 121 25.61 -22.03 6.20
N LEU A 122 24.88 -22.08 7.32
CA LEU A 122 25.09 -21.15 8.46
C LEU A 122 26.27 -21.55 9.35
N ASP A 123 26.65 -22.82 9.39
CA ASP A 123 27.82 -23.28 10.15
C ASP A 123 29.15 -22.94 9.44
N ASN A 124 29.14 -22.72 8.12
CA ASN A 124 30.33 -22.41 7.32
C ASN A 124 30.75 -20.93 7.32
N PHE A 125 29.92 -20.02 7.86
CA PHE A 125 30.26 -18.59 7.96
C PHE A 125 30.66 -18.13 9.37
N SER A 126 30.73 -19.05 10.34
CA SER A 126 31.11 -18.72 11.74
C SER A 126 32.55 -19.07 12.12
N GLU A 127 33.38 -19.55 11.19
CA GLU A 127 34.80 -19.80 11.43
C GLU A 127 35.69 -18.80 10.68
N ASP A 128 35.53 -17.51 10.93
CA ASP A 128 36.60 -16.54 10.65
C ASP A 128 36.30 -15.22 11.36
N THR A 129 36.45 -15.22 12.69
CA THR A 129 36.89 -14.06 13.49
C THR A 129 36.80 -14.42 14.96
N THR A 130 37.91 -14.95 15.51
CA THR A 130 38.46 -14.77 16.86
C THR A 130 39.50 -15.88 17.02
N THR A 131 40.79 -15.64 16.89
CA THR A 131 41.69 -15.41 18.04
C THR A 131 43.09 -15.16 17.49
N ASN A 132 43.68 -14.00 17.78
CA ASN A 132 45.11 -13.85 18.08
C ASN A 132 45.33 -12.48 18.72
N ALA A 133 44.75 -12.30 19.90
CA ALA A 133 45.17 -11.31 20.86
C ALA A 133 45.66 -12.05 22.11
N ALA A 134 46.96 -12.28 22.18
CA ALA A 134 47.77 -12.23 23.40
C ALA A 134 49.22 -12.63 23.06
N ASN A 135 50.18 -11.72 23.24
CA ASN A 135 50.98 -11.76 24.46
C ASN A 135 52.04 -10.63 24.46
N PRO A 136 51.97 -9.65 25.37
CA PRO A 136 53.09 -8.79 25.71
C PRO A 136 53.97 -9.51 26.75
N ASN A 137 55.29 -9.44 26.57
CA ASN A 137 56.36 -9.98 27.43
C ASN A 137 56.95 -11.31 26.96
N ASN A 138 57.95 -11.20 26.09
CA ASN A 138 59.16 -12.01 26.26
C ASN A 138 60.37 -11.08 26.14
N ILE A 139 61.04 -10.83 27.26
CA ILE A 139 62.22 -9.98 27.41
C ILE A 139 63.37 -10.89 27.87
N LEU A 140 64.52 -10.76 27.18
CA LEU A 140 65.92 -11.10 27.53
C LEU A 140 66.33 -12.58 27.64
N HIS A 141 67.28 -12.99 26.78
CA HIS A 141 68.71 -12.91 27.11
C HIS A 141 69.60 -12.91 25.86
#